data_AF-A0A5C6Y6M2-F1
#
_entry.id   AF-A0A5C6Y6M2-F1
#
_cell.length_a   1.000
_cell.length_b   1.000
_cell.length_c   1.000
_cell.angle_alpha   90.00
_cell.angle_beta   90.00
_cell.angle_gamma   90.00
#
_symmetry.space_group_name_H-M   'P 1'
#
loop_
_entity.id
_entity.type
_entity.pdbx_description
1 polymer ?
#
loop_
_entity_poly.entity_id
_entity_poly.type
_entity_poly.pdbx_seq_one_letter_code
_entity_poly.pdbx_strand_id
1 'polypeptide(L)'
;MCSGKLHGFYRKSDSDWWADPGQQTKPAAWTGYSVAQLETAVANHTTAILSALQAKGITPKWVQVGNETNDGMLWSSRKAFTGGFSNYAKFINAGMNTVKNYDLGIKAILHITSGNDNALFRWNIDGLINNGLNTRKLDIVGMSLYPDAGNWKTMVDDTYNTMLDVKSRYNKDVMMAEIGFSNNQASISYQPFTYMKPI
;
A
#
# COMPACT_ATOMS: atom_id res chain seq x y z
N MET A 1 27.64 -17.37 15.87
CA MET A 1 27.47 -16.10 15.14
C MET A 1 26.11 -16.13 14.44
N CYS A 2 25.04 -15.65 15.09
CA CYS A 2 23.75 -15.44 14.42
C CYS A 2 23.74 -14.03 13.85
N SER A 3 24.08 -13.90 12.57
CA SER A 3 23.81 -12.69 11.79
C SER A 3 22.31 -12.62 11.51
N GLY A 4 21.54 -12.16 12.49
CA GLY A 4 20.12 -11.85 12.31
C GLY A 4 19.99 -10.61 11.41
N LYS A 5 19.72 -10.81 10.12
CA LYS A 5 19.27 -9.71 9.25
C LYS A 5 17.94 -9.20 9.80
N LEU A 6 17.91 -7.97 10.30
CA LEU A 6 16.67 -7.25 10.59
C LEU A 6 15.87 -7.13 9.30
N HIS A 7 14.74 -7.84 9.21
CA HIS A 7 13.81 -7.74 8.08
C HIS A 7 12.93 -6.51 8.30
N GLY A 8 13.26 -5.40 7.62
CA GLY A 8 12.48 -4.17 7.69
C GLY A 8 11.23 -4.21 6.81
N PHE A 9 10.14 -3.62 7.29
CA PHE A 9 8.99 -3.18 6.50
C PHE A 9 9.16 -1.67 6.23
N TYR A 10 9.24 -1.27 4.98
CA TYR A 10 9.31 0.15 4.62
C TYR A 10 7.98 0.64 4.04
N ARG A 11 7.41 1.66 4.69
CA ARG A 11 6.20 2.36 4.26
C ARG A 11 6.57 3.74 3.71
N LYS A 12 6.16 4.02 2.48
CA LYS A 12 6.36 5.30 1.80
C LYS A 12 5.03 6.05 1.71
N SER A 13 4.93 7.24 2.28
CA SER A 13 3.72 8.09 2.19
C SER A 13 3.70 8.98 0.94
N ASP A 14 4.85 9.22 0.29
CA ASP A 14 4.97 10.14 -0.86
C ASP A 14 4.27 11.50 -0.63
N SER A 15 4.37 11.99 0.60
CA SER A 15 3.80 13.23 1.14
C SER A 15 4.70 13.69 2.30
N ASP A 16 4.81 15.01 2.50
CA ASP A 16 5.54 15.61 3.65
C ASP A 16 4.75 15.47 4.98
N TRP A 17 3.47 15.12 4.88
CA TRP A 17 2.55 14.88 6.00
C TRP A 17 1.99 13.47 5.91
N TRP A 18 1.30 13.01 6.96
CA TRP A 18 0.58 11.74 6.94
C TRP A 18 -0.27 11.60 5.67
N ALA A 19 -0.07 10.50 4.94
CA ALA A 19 -0.82 10.19 3.74
C ALA A 19 -1.89 9.14 4.05
N ASP A 20 -3.14 9.50 3.79
CA ASP A 20 -4.34 8.70 4.03
C ASP A 20 -5.35 8.93 2.88
N PRO A 21 -6.50 8.23 2.83
CA PRO A 21 -7.47 8.39 1.74
C PRO A 21 -8.04 9.80 1.59
N GLY A 22 -7.98 10.63 2.62
CA GLY A 22 -8.40 12.04 2.65
C GLY A 22 -7.27 13.02 2.34
N GLN A 23 -6.00 12.60 2.44
CA GLN A 23 -4.82 13.43 2.23
C GLN A 23 -3.71 12.69 1.46
N GLN A 24 -3.57 12.98 0.17
CA GLN A 24 -2.46 12.49 -0.68
C GLN A 24 -1.69 13.65 -1.31
N THR A 25 -1.43 14.68 -0.50
CA THR A 25 -0.80 15.92 -0.94
C THR A 25 0.63 15.66 -1.38
N LYS A 26 1.00 16.23 -2.52
CA LYS A 26 2.36 16.15 -3.03
C LYS A 26 3.36 16.81 -2.07
N PRO A 27 4.58 16.26 -1.88
CA PRO A 27 5.66 16.92 -1.17
C PRO A 27 5.93 18.31 -1.74
N ALA A 28 6.23 19.28 -0.88
CA ALA A 28 6.54 20.66 -1.25
C ALA A 28 7.66 20.73 -2.30
N ALA A 29 8.68 19.88 -2.15
CA ALA A 29 9.81 19.76 -3.07
C ALA A 29 9.43 19.36 -4.51
N TRP A 30 8.25 18.76 -4.72
CA TRP A 30 7.78 18.32 -6.04
C TRP A 30 6.68 19.24 -6.60
N THR A 31 6.36 20.33 -5.90
CA THR A 31 5.39 21.33 -6.39
C THR A 31 5.79 21.81 -7.79
N GLY A 32 4.83 21.88 -8.71
CA GLY A 32 5.07 22.26 -10.11
C GLY A 32 5.66 21.17 -11.01
N TYR A 33 5.99 19.99 -10.47
CA TYR A 33 6.47 18.89 -11.32
C TYR A 33 5.37 18.38 -12.23
N SER A 34 5.72 18.15 -13.50
CA SER A 34 4.94 17.40 -14.47
C SER A 34 4.80 15.92 -14.07
N VAL A 35 3.88 15.19 -14.70
CA VAL A 35 3.69 13.76 -14.45
C VAL A 35 5.00 12.97 -14.64
N ALA A 36 5.75 13.22 -15.71
CA ALA A 36 7.02 12.53 -15.96
C ALA A 36 8.10 12.85 -14.91
N GLN A 37 8.14 14.10 -14.43
CA GLN A 37 9.03 14.50 -13.34
C GLN A 37 8.64 13.82 -12.03
N LEU A 38 7.34 13.60 -11.79
CA LEU A 38 6.85 12.87 -10.61
C LEU A 38 7.18 11.38 -10.67
N GLU A 39 7.04 10.73 -11.83
CA GLU A 39 7.49 9.35 -12.01
C GLU A 39 8.97 9.22 -11.66
N THR A 40 9.80 10.13 -12.18
CA THR A 40 11.24 10.21 -11.88
C THR A 40 11.49 10.47 -10.39
N ALA A 41 10.73 11.36 -9.76
CA ALA A 41 10.87 11.70 -8.36
C ALA A 41 10.50 10.52 -7.44
N VAL A 42 9.42 9.79 -7.76
CA VAL A 42 9.01 8.57 -7.06
C VAL A 42 10.11 7.51 -7.14
N ALA A 43 10.68 7.28 -8.33
CA ALA A 43 11.78 6.35 -8.52
C ALA A 43 13.03 6.76 -7.73
N ASN A 44 13.48 8.02 -7.88
CA ASN A 44 14.67 8.53 -7.20
C ASN A 44 14.54 8.46 -5.67
N HIS A 45 13.38 8.84 -5.13
CA HIS A 45 13.15 8.76 -3.68
C HIS A 45 13.17 7.31 -3.20
N THR A 46 12.54 6.39 -3.94
CA THR A 46 12.57 4.95 -3.61
C THR A 46 14.00 4.40 -3.60
N THR A 47 14.81 4.72 -4.62
CA THR A 47 16.23 4.35 -4.69
C THR A 47 17.03 4.94 -3.54
N ALA A 48 16.81 6.20 -3.19
CA ALA A 48 17.53 6.87 -2.11
C ALA A 48 17.34 6.17 -0.76
N ILE A 49 16.09 5.78 -0.44
CA ILE A 49 15.80 5.04 0.79
C ILE A 49 16.41 3.65 0.78
N LEU A 50 16.22 2.89 -0.30
CA LEU A 50 16.78 1.54 -0.42
C LEU A 50 18.31 1.58 -0.29
N SER A 51 18.95 2.58 -0.89
CA SER A 51 20.39 2.80 -0.77
C SER A 51 20.81 3.20 0.65
N ALA A 52 20.03 4.04 1.33
CA ALA A 52 20.29 4.41 2.72
C ALA A 52 20.17 3.20 3.68
N LEU A 53 19.19 2.32 3.47
CA LEU A 53 19.04 1.06 4.21
C LEU A 53 20.20 0.10 3.90
N GLN A 54 20.56 -0.05 2.62
CA GLN A 54 21.65 -0.91 2.20
C GLN A 54 23.00 -0.45 2.75
N ALA A 55 23.23 0.86 2.87
CA ALA A 55 24.42 1.42 3.52
C ALA A 55 24.52 1.09 5.01
N LYS A 56 23.41 0.66 5.64
CA LYS A 56 23.36 0.13 7.00
C LYS A 56 23.31 -1.40 7.05
N GLY A 57 23.47 -2.08 5.91
CA GLY A 57 23.40 -3.54 5.80
C GLY A 57 21.97 -4.10 5.94
N ILE A 58 20.95 -3.26 5.74
CA ILE A 58 19.54 -3.63 5.87
C ILE A 58 18.94 -3.82 4.48
N THR A 59 18.40 -5.01 4.23
CA THR A 59 17.58 -5.30 3.05
C THR A 59 16.13 -5.46 3.50
N PRO A 60 15.20 -4.58 3.11
CA PRO A 60 13.81 -4.71 3.51
C PRO A 60 13.19 -5.95 2.87
N LYS A 61 12.30 -6.63 3.59
CA LYS A 61 11.55 -7.77 3.02
C LYS A 61 10.40 -7.28 2.13
N TRP A 62 9.84 -6.13 2.50
CA TRP A 62 8.68 -5.53 1.87
C TRP A 62 8.87 -4.02 1.71
N VAL A 63 8.40 -3.52 0.58
CA VAL A 63 8.27 -2.08 0.31
C VAL A 63 6.84 -1.79 -0.13
N GLN A 64 6.17 -0.91 0.60
CA GLN A 64 4.87 -0.39 0.21
C GLN A 64 5.05 0.89 -0.60
N VAL A 65 4.45 0.93 -1.80
CA VAL A 65 4.51 2.09 -2.70
C VAL A 65 3.23 2.90 -2.52
N GLY A 66 3.34 4.06 -1.86
CA GLY A 66 2.20 4.84 -1.40
C GLY A 66 1.60 4.30 -0.09
N ASN A 67 0.63 5.01 0.48
CA ASN A 67 -0.14 4.55 1.64
C ASN A 67 -1.63 4.81 1.43
N GLU A 68 -2.46 3.77 1.61
CA GLU A 68 -3.93 3.85 1.53
C GLU A 68 -4.41 4.67 0.33
N THR A 69 -3.95 4.28 -0.86
CA THR A 69 -4.09 5.05 -2.12
C THR A 69 -5.45 4.81 -2.78
N ASN A 70 -6.51 4.80 -1.97
CA ASN A 70 -7.89 4.51 -2.37
C ASN A 70 -8.32 5.35 -3.57
N ASP A 71 -8.00 6.64 -3.56
CA ASP A 71 -8.31 7.57 -4.64
C ASP A 71 -7.05 8.03 -5.40
N GLY A 72 -6.05 7.14 -5.46
CA GLY A 72 -4.74 7.41 -6.04
C GLY A 72 -3.75 8.06 -5.08
N MET A 73 -2.69 8.65 -5.63
CA MET A 73 -1.62 9.35 -4.88
C MET A 73 -1.16 10.59 -5.64
N LEU A 74 -0.49 11.54 -4.96
CA LEU A 74 0.05 12.76 -5.56
C LEU A 74 -1.02 13.64 -6.25
N TRP A 75 -2.16 13.88 -5.58
CA TRP A 75 -3.42 14.37 -6.15
C TRP A 75 -3.42 15.69 -6.93
N SER A 76 -2.38 16.53 -6.79
CA SER A 76 -2.22 17.69 -7.71
C SER A 76 -2.14 17.28 -9.20
N SER A 77 -1.99 15.98 -9.48
CA SER A 77 -2.02 15.37 -10.80
C SER A 77 -3.35 14.67 -11.15
N ARG A 78 -4.43 14.99 -10.43
CA ARG A 78 -5.80 14.40 -10.45
C ARG A 78 -5.96 13.14 -9.61
N LYS A 79 -7.12 13.03 -8.96
CA LYS A 79 -7.54 11.87 -8.16
C LYS A 79 -8.05 10.75 -9.07
N ALA A 80 -8.01 9.50 -8.62
CA ALA A 80 -8.45 8.35 -9.42
C ALA A 80 -9.92 8.45 -9.83
N PHE A 81 -10.78 8.81 -8.89
CA PHE A 81 -12.23 9.00 -9.03
C PHE A 81 -12.60 10.10 -10.03
N THR A 82 -11.71 11.07 -10.26
CA THR A 82 -11.91 12.15 -11.25
C THR A 82 -11.13 11.91 -12.55
N GLY A 83 -10.85 10.64 -12.87
CA GLY A 83 -10.18 10.23 -14.11
C GLY A 83 -8.65 10.19 -14.03
N GLY A 84 -8.08 10.18 -12.82
CA GLY A 84 -6.63 10.18 -12.58
C GLY A 84 -5.95 8.80 -12.60
N PHE A 85 -6.65 7.71 -12.94
CA PHE A 85 -6.08 6.36 -12.92
C PHE A 85 -4.82 6.19 -13.78
N SER A 86 -4.72 6.87 -14.92
CA SER A 86 -3.51 6.83 -15.76
C SER A 86 -2.28 7.34 -15.03
N ASN A 87 -2.39 8.46 -14.31
CA ASN A 87 -1.29 9.02 -13.53
C ASN A 87 -1.00 8.15 -12.30
N TYR A 88 -2.04 7.65 -11.65
CA TYR A 88 -1.91 6.73 -10.52
C TYR A 88 -1.15 5.45 -10.89
N ALA A 89 -1.50 4.80 -12.02
CA ALA A 89 -0.81 3.61 -12.51
C ALA A 89 0.67 3.89 -12.84
N LYS A 90 0.98 5.05 -13.44
CA LYS A 90 2.35 5.49 -13.69
C LYS A 90 3.18 5.61 -12.41
N PHE A 91 2.64 6.25 -11.37
CA PHE A 91 3.36 6.42 -10.11
C PHE A 91 3.58 5.10 -9.37
N ILE A 92 2.56 4.23 -9.31
CA ILE A 92 2.71 2.89 -8.74
C ILE A 92 3.74 2.06 -9.51
N ASN A 93 3.68 2.08 -10.86
CA ASN A 93 4.68 1.42 -11.69
C ASN A 93 6.08 1.95 -11.45
N ALA A 94 6.27 3.27 -11.35
CA ALA A 94 7.58 3.87 -11.09
C ALA A 94 8.18 3.37 -9.78
N GLY A 95 7.40 3.33 -8.69
CA GLY A 95 7.84 2.79 -7.42
C GLY A 95 8.14 1.29 -7.47
N MET A 96 7.19 0.47 -7.95
CA MET A 96 7.34 -0.99 -7.97
C MET A 96 8.45 -1.47 -8.91
N ASN A 97 8.59 -0.84 -10.09
CA ASN A 97 9.70 -1.12 -10.99
C ASN A 97 11.03 -0.81 -10.33
N THR A 98 11.12 0.32 -9.61
CA THR A 98 12.35 0.71 -8.90
C THR A 98 12.70 -0.32 -7.82
N VAL A 99 11.72 -0.74 -7.01
CA VAL A 99 11.92 -1.80 -6.00
C VAL A 99 12.47 -3.07 -6.65
N LYS A 100 11.81 -3.55 -7.72
CA LYS A 100 12.19 -4.80 -8.39
C LYS A 100 13.50 -4.71 -9.16
N ASN A 101 13.85 -3.55 -9.69
CA ASN A 101 15.13 -3.33 -10.35
C ASN A 101 16.28 -3.23 -9.34
N TYR A 102 15.99 -2.74 -8.13
CA TYR A 102 16.97 -2.68 -7.05
C TYR A 102 17.29 -4.06 -6.50
N ASP A 103 16.27 -4.85 -6.16
CA ASP A 103 16.41 -6.24 -5.72
C ASP A 103 15.09 -7.00 -5.95
N LEU A 104 15.15 -8.07 -6.75
CA LEU A 104 14.00 -8.92 -7.07
C LEU A 104 13.44 -9.67 -5.84
N GLY A 105 14.24 -9.84 -4.79
CA GLY A 105 13.86 -10.47 -3.53
C GLY A 105 12.96 -9.59 -2.65
N ILE A 106 12.93 -8.28 -2.88
CA ILE A 106 12.04 -7.36 -2.15
C ILE A 106 10.63 -7.49 -2.72
N LYS A 107 9.64 -7.75 -1.86
CA LYS A 107 8.22 -7.78 -2.25
C LYS A 107 7.64 -6.37 -2.25
N ALA A 108 6.97 -5.97 -3.33
CA ALA A 108 6.29 -4.70 -3.47
C ALA A 108 4.79 -4.82 -3.14
N ILE A 109 4.29 -3.84 -2.39
CA ILE A 109 2.93 -3.83 -1.83
C ILE A 109 2.15 -2.63 -2.39
N LEU A 110 0.95 -2.91 -2.91
CA LEU A 110 -0.10 -1.91 -3.12
C LEU A 110 -0.99 -1.88 -1.89
N HIS A 111 -1.21 -0.72 -1.27
CA HIS A 111 -1.99 -0.61 -0.03
C HIS A 111 -3.26 0.22 -0.21
N ILE A 112 -4.42 -0.38 0.08
CA ILE A 112 -5.75 0.24 0.01
C ILE A 112 -6.41 0.09 1.39
N THR A 113 -7.10 1.10 1.90
CA THR A 113 -7.81 1.01 3.19
C THR A 113 -9.16 0.28 3.08
N SER A 114 -9.87 0.16 4.21
CA SER A 114 -11.22 -0.40 4.30
C SER A 114 -11.30 -1.83 3.77
N GLY A 115 -10.53 -2.75 4.36
CA GLY A 115 -10.48 -4.16 3.95
C GLY A 115 -11.84 -4.84 3.84
N ASN A 116 -12.85 -4.36 4.58
CA ASN A 116 -14.23 -4.85 4.54
C ASN A 116 -15.02 -4.39 3.29
N ASP A 117 -14.52 -3.47 2.47
CA ASP A 117 -15.16 -2.99 1.26
C ASP A 117 -14.55 -3.64 0.01
N ASN A 118 -15.03 -4.82 -0.36
CA ASN A 118 -14.54 -5.53 -1.55
C ASN A 118 -14.76 -4.76 -2.86
N ALA A 119 -15.82 -3.95 -2.95
CA ALA A 119 -16.12 -3.20 -4.18
C ALA A 119 -15.06 -2.15 -4.46
N LEU A 120 -14.58 -1.46 -3.42
CA LEU A 120 -13.46 -0.54 -3.48
C LEU A 120 -12.17 -1.22 -3.98
N PHE A 121 -11.82 -2.40 -3.45
CA PHE A 121 -10.63 -3.13 -3.88
C PHE A 121 -10.70 -3.50 -5.36
N ARG A 122 -11.84 -4.03 -5.80
CA ARG A 122 -12.06 -4.35 -7.22
C ARG A 122 -11.93 -3.12 -8.10
N TRP A 123 -12.64 -2.05 -7.76
CA TRP A 123 -12.63 -0.81 -8.53
C TRP A 123 -11.22 -0.21 -8.65
N ASN A 124 -10.46 -0.16 -7.55
CA ASN A 124 -9.12 0.43 -7.55
C ASN A 124 -8.13 -0.42 -8.36
N ILE A 125 -8.09 -1.74 -8.12
CA ILE A 125 -7.13 -2.63 -8.77
C ILE A 125 -7.46 -2.81 -10.26
N ASP A 126 -8.74 -2.99 -10.61
CA ASP A 126 -9.18 -3.06 -12.01
C ASP A 126 -8.89 -1.74 -12.73
N GLY A 127 -9.16 -0.60 -12.07
CA GLY A 127 -8.84 0.73 -12.60
C GLY A 127 -7.36 0.91 -12.90
N LEU A 128 -6.48 0.48 -11.99
CA LEU A 128 -5.03 0.47 -12.18
C LEU A 128 -4.60 -0.44 -13.35
N ILE A 129 -5.11 -1.68 -13.41
CA ILE A 129 -4.80 -2.65 -14.48
C ILE A 129 -5.21 -2.09 -15.84
N ASN A 130 -6.43 -1.57 -15.95
CA ASN A 130 -6.97 -0.98 -17.17
C ASN A 130 -6.19 0.27 -17.62
N ASN A 131 -5.40 0.87 -16.73
CA ASN A 131 -4.55 2.02 -17.00
C ASN A 131 -3.06 1.68 -17.06
N GLY A 132 -2.71 0.39 -17.19
CA GLY A 132 -1.36 -0.05 -17.50
C GLY A 132 -0.50 -0.42 -16.29
N LEU A 133 -1.10 -0.72 -15.14
CA LEU A 133 -0.36 -1.31 -14.01
C LEU A 133 0.35 -2.60 -14.44
N ASN A 134 1.65 -2.68 -14.20
CA ASN A 134 2.42 -3.90 -14.42
C ASN A 134 2.20 -4.88 -13.26
N THR A 135 1.19 -5.73 -13.38
CA THR A 135 0.81 -6.70 -12.35
C THR A 135 1.89 -7.72 -12.01
N ARG A 136 2.94 -7.87 -12.83
CA ARG A 136 4.10 -8.73 -12.53
C ARG A 136 5.03 -8.11 -11.48
N LYS A 137 4.90 -6.82 -11.20
CA LYS A 137 5.73 -6.07 -10.24
C LYS A 137 5.02 -5.86 -8.91
N LEU A 138 3.72 -6.11 -8.85
CA LEU A 138 2.93 -6.19 -7.64
C LEU A 138 3.00 -7.60 -7.07
N ASP A 139 3.43 -7.76 -5.82
CA ASP A 139 3.47 -9.07 -5.15
C ASP A 139 2.33 -9.24 -4.16
N ILE A 140 2.04 -8.19 -3.36
CA ILE A 140 1.09 -8.25 -2.26
C ILE A 140 0.09 -7.09 -2.35
N VAL A 141 -1.19 -7.37 -2.12
CA VAL A 141 -2.19 -6.34 -1.83
C VAL A 141 -2.32 -6.21 -0.32
N GLY A 142 -1.88 -5.08 0.21
CA GLY A 142 -2.05 -4.69 1.60
C GLY A 142 -3.42 -4.09 1.85
N MET A 143 -3.93 -4.27 3.06
CA MET A 143 -5.19 -3.67 3.50
C MET A 143 -5.15 -3.19 4.95
N SER A 144 -5.95 -2.16 5.24
CA SER A 144 -6.19 -1.66 6.60
C SER A 144 -7.59 -1.98 7.08
N LEU A 145 -7.75 -2.16 8.40
CA LEU A 145 -9.07 -2.30 9.03
C LEU A 145 -9.14 -1.62 10.40
N TYR A 146 -10.15 -0.76 10.60
CA TYR A 146 -10.34 -0.02 11.86
C TYR A 146 -11.79 -0.14 12.35
N PRO A 147 -12.18 -1.27 12.96
CA PRO A 147 -13.54 -1.47 13.45
C PRO A 147 -13.76 -0.89 14.86
N ASP A 148 -15.03 -0.91 15.30
CA ASP A 148 -15.47 -0.59 16.66
C ASP A 148 -16.15 -1.78 17.36
N ALA A 149 -16.55 -1.59 18.62
CA ALA A 149 -17.14 -2.67 19.43
C ALA A 149 -18.45 -3.24 18.86
N GLY A 150 -19.20 -2.45 18.07
CA GLY A 150 -20.48 -2.86 17.51
C GLY A 150 -20.37 -3.61 16.18
N ASN A 151 -19.28 -3.47 15.43
CA ASN A 151 -19.18 -3.98 14.05
C ASN A 151 -17.96 -4.86 13.77
N TRP A 152 -17.02 -5.02 14.71
CA TRP A 152 -15.73 -5.64 14.39
C TRP A 152 -15.79 -7.03 13.82
N LYS A 153 -16.72 -7.87 14.30
CA LYS A 153 -16.81 -9.25 13.83
C LYS A 153 -17.20 -9.30 12.36
N THR A 154 -18.26 -8.56 11.99
CA THR A 154 -18.70 -8.43 10.60
C THR A 154 -17.61 -7.84 9.73
N MET A 155 -16.94 -6.76 10.17
CA MET A 155 -15.86 -6.14 9.40
C MET A 155 -14.68 -7.08 9.18
N VAL A 156 -14.30 -7.91 10.17
CA VAL A 156 -13.24 -8.92 10.00
C VAL A 156 -13.67 -10.04 9.04
N ASP A 157 -14.90 -10.54 9.16
CA ASP A 157 -15.45 -11.56 8.25
C ASP A 157 -15.51 -11.04 6.79
N ASP A 158 -15.98 -9.81 6.58
CA ASP A 158 -16.03 -9.16 5.27
C ASP A 158 -14.61 -8.94 4.71
N THR A 159 -13.68 -8.53 5.56
CA THR A 159 -12.28 -8.36 5.16
C THR A 159 -11.64 -9.67 4.72
N TYR A 160 -11.93 -10.76 5.43
CA TYR A 160 -11.49 -12.10 5.04
C TYR A 160 -12.06 -12.49 3.66
N ASN A 161 -13.33 -12.17 3.38
CA ASN A 161 -13.93 -12.40 2.06
C ASN A 161 -13.27 -11.55 0.96
N THR A 162 -12.98 -10.27 1.23
CA THR A 162 -12.20 -9.41 0.32
C THR A 162 -10.83 -10.01 0.02
N MET A 163 -10.12 -10.50 1.05
CA MET A 163 -8.82 -11.14 0.89
C MET A 163 -8.90 -12.36 -0.04
N LEU A 164 -9.91 -13.23 0.13
CA LEU A 164 -10.12 -14.39 -0.75
C LEU A 164 -10.42 -13.99 -2.20
N ASP A 165 -11.25 -12.97 -2.42
CA ASP A 165 -11.53 -12.45 -3.77
C ASP A 165 -10.27 -11.86 -4.40
N VAL A 166 -9.49 -11.06 -3.67
CA VAL A 166 -8.24 -10.48 -4.19
C VAL A 166 -7.23 -11.58 -4.55
N LYS A 167 -7.03 -12.58 -3.69
CA LYS A 167 -6.14 -13.72 -3.97
C LYS A 167 -6.56 -14.44 -5.25
N SER A 168 -7.84 -14.80 -5.37
CA SER A 168 -8.35 -15.57 -6.50
C SER A 168 -8.42 -14.77 -7.80
N ARG A 169 -8.85 -13.50 -7.74
CA ARG A 169 -9.06 -12.63 -8.91
C ARG A 169 -7.77 -12.13 -9.52
N TYR A 170 -6.82 -11.68 -8.68
CA TYR A 170 -5.60 -11.02 -9.14
C TYR A 170 -4.36 -11.91 -9.06
N ASN A 171 -4.48 -13.10 -8.45
CA ASN A 171 -3.38 -14.02 -8.18
C ASN A 171 -2.23 -13.30 -7.46
N LYS A 172 -2.55 -12.70 -6.32
CA LYS A 172 -1.62 -11.95 -5.46
C LYS A 172 -1.73 -12.41 -4.02
N ASP A 173 -0.62 -12.33 -3.29
CA ASP A 173 -0.64 -12.45 -1.84
C ASP A 173 -1.44 -11.28 -1.25
N VAL A 174 -1.96 -11.45 -0.04
CA VAL A 174 -2.68 -10.42 0.70
C VAL A 174 -2.07 -10.24 2.08
N MET A 175 -2.18 -9.04 2.65
CA MET A 175 -1.63 -8.73 3.96
C MET A 175 -2.52 -7.73 4.70
N MET A 176 -2.86 -8.01 5.95
CA MET A 176 -3.36 -6.97 6.86
C MET A 176 -2.18 -6.09 7.27
N ALA A 177 -2.04 -4.93 6.63
CA ALA A 177 -0.91 -4.02 6.81
C ALA A 177 -1.14 -3.06 7.97
N GLU A 178 -2.41 -2.74 8.27
CA GLU A 178 -2.81 -1.98 9.44
C GLU A 178 -4.09 -2.54 10.03
N ILE A 179 -4.13 -2.62 11.35
CA ILE A 179 -5.37 -2.85 12.06
C ILE A 179 -5.31 -2.13 13.40
N GLY A 180 -6.39 -1.46 13.75
CA GLY A 180 -6.48 -0.70 14.98
C GLY A 180 -7.85 -0.81 15.60
N PHE A 181 -7.90 -0.57 16.90
CA PHE A 181 -9.12 -0.57 17.68
C PHE A 181 -8.98 0.44 18.81
N SER A 182 -10.09 0.98 19.30
CA SER A 182 -10.07 1.90 20.44
C SER A 182 -9.39 1.26 21.67
N ASN A 183 -8.52 2.00 22.34
CA ASN A 183 -7.79 1.51 23.52
C ASN A 183 -8.62 1.52 24.81
N ASN A 184 -9.82 2.11 24.79
CA ASN A 184 -10.67 2.28 25.97
C ASN A 184 -11.45 1.01 26.38
N GLN A 185 -11.38 -0.07 25.60
CA GLN A 185 -12.13 -1.31 25.83
C GLN A 185 -11.25 -2.55 25.66
N ALA A 186 -10.22 -2.68 26.51
CA ALA A 186 -9.21 -3.72 26.41
C ALA A 186 -9.76 -5.15 26.27
N SER A 187 -10.91 -5.46 26.89
CA SER A 187 -11.57 -6.79 26.79
C SER A 187 -12.09 -7.13 25.40
N ILE A 188 -12.31 -6.13 24.55
CA ILE A 188 -12.80 -6.28 23.16
C ILE A 188 -11.68 -6.01 22.17
N SER A 189 -10.78 -5.05 22.45
CA SER A 189 -9.78 -4.59 21.49
C SER A 189 -8.84 -5.67 20.96
N TYR A 190 -8.55 -6.74 21.72
CA TYR A 190 -7.71 -7.84 21.24
C TYR A 190 -8.46 -8.87 20.38
N GLN A 191 -9.80 -8.91 20.47
CA GLN A 191 -10.61 -9.96 19.85
C GLN A 191 -10.48 -9.98 18.32
N PRO A 192 -10.52 -8.84 17.59
CA PRO A 192 -10.35 -8.84 16.13
C PRO A 192 -9.04 -9.50 15.68
N PHE A 193 -7.95 -9.26 16.42
CA PHE A 193 -6.62 -9.79 16.11
C PHE A 193 -6.54 -11.32 16.29
N THR A 194 -7.28 -11.86 17.26
CA THR A 194 -7.33 -13.31 17.50
C THR A 194 -8.35 -14.04 16.64
N TYR A 195 -9.37 -13.34 16.15
CA TYR A 195 -10.44 -13.92 15.34
C TYR A 195 -10.06 -14.04 13.86
N MET A 196 -9.23 -13.12 13.36
CA MET A 196 -8.77 -13.13 11.97
C MET A 196 -7.98 -14.40 11.66
N LYS A 197 -8.46 -15.17 10.68
CA LYS A 197 -7.85 -16.45 10.29
C LYS A 197 -6.73 -16.24 9.27
N PRO A 198 -5.63 -17.00 9.35
CA PRO A 198 -4.63 -17.06 8.28
C PRO A 198 -5.22 -17.59 6.97
N ILE A 199 -4.66 -17.17 5.83
CA ILE A 199 -5.09 -17.53 4.47
C ILE A 199 -3.93 -17.70 3.50
#